data_AF-A0ABC8R9N6-F1
#
_entry.id   AF-A0ABC8R9N6-F1
#
_cell.length_a   1.000
_cell.length_b   1.000
_cell.length_c   1.000
_cell.angle_alpha   90.00
_cell.angle_beta   90.00
_cell.angle_gamma   90.00
#
_symmetry.space_group_name_H-M   'P 1'
#
loop_
_entity.id
_entity.type
_entity.pdbx_description
1 polymer ?
#
loop_
_entity_poly.entity_id
_entity_poly.type
_entity_poly.pdbx_seq_one_letter_code
_entity_poly.pdbx_strand_id
1 'polypeptide(L)'
;MWKLKVAEGHGPWLFSTNNFLGRQIWEYDPDLGTPTERAQVEKAREEYRKNRFRIRPSSDILVRMQLIKENQIDLTIPPVEIGETEEVTHEIVTTSLTKAVRLLSAIQAHDGHWPSENSGPLIYTTPMVSSLYIRVRVCLFCG
;
A
#
# COMPACT_ATOMS: atom_id res chain seq x y z
N MET A 1 5.09 -1.24 14.28
CA MET A 1 4.52 -0.74 13.02
C MET A 1 4.94 -1.64 11.87
N TRP A 2 4.07 -1.85 10.90
CA TRP A 2 4.43 -2.54 9.67
C TRP A 2 5.29 -1.61 8.80
N LYS A 3 6.42 -2.08 8.30
CA LYS A 3 7.34 -1.35 7.40
C LYS A 3 7.33 -2.01 6.02
N LEU A 4 7.18 -1.21 4.98
CA LEU A 4 7.33 -1.64 3.60
C LEU A 4 8.83 -1.75 3.28
N LYS A 5 9.25 -2.90 2.77
CA LYS A 5 10.59 -3.13 2.22
C LYS A 5 10.48 -3.42 0.74
N VAL A 6 11.25 -2.69 -0.05
CA VAL A 6 11.25 -2.76 -1.51
C VAL A 6 12.63 -3.17 -2.00
N ALA A 7 12.69 -4.01 -3.04
CA ALA A 7 13.91 -4.46 -3.68
C ALA A 7 14.92 -5.19 -2.77
N GLU A 8 14.46 -5.71 -1.62
CA GLU A 8 15.29 -6.45 -0.67
C GLU A 8 15.14 -7.99 -0.84
N GLY A 9 16.26 -8.72 -0.74
CA GLY A 9 16.27 -10.19 -0.82
C GLY A 9 17.62 -10.82 -0.45
N HIS A 10 17.88 -11.00 0.85
CA HIS A 10 19.14 -11.57 1.36
C HIS A 10 18.96 -12.92 2.09
N GLY A 11 18.05 -13.77 1.60
CA GLY A 11 17.75 -15.07 2.19
C GLY A 11 18.41 -16.23 1.42
N PRO A 12 18.83 -17.31 2.10
CA PRO A 12 19.44 -18.48 1.45
C PRO A 12 18.52 -19.17 0.43
N TRP A 13 17.20 -18.92 0.53
CA TRP A 13 16.17 -19.48 -0.35
C TRP A 13 15.55 -18.44 -1.28
N LEU A 14 16.16 -17.26 -1.42
CA LEU A 14 15.70 -16.21 -2.31
C LEU A 14 16.62 -16.12 -3.52
N PHE A 15 16.04 -16.21 -4.72
CA PHE A 15 16.74 -16.07 -5.99
C PHE A 15 16.05 -14.98 -6.83
N SER A 16 16.84 -14.23 -7.59
CA SER A 16 16.33 -13.21 -8.50
C SER A 16 17.21 -13.10 -9.74
N THR A 17 16.57 -12.86 -10.89
CA THR A 17 17.22 -12.53 -12.16
C THR A 17 17.38 -11.03 -12.40
N ASN A 18 16.77 -10.19 -11.54
CA ASN A 18 16.69 -8.74 -11.69
C ASN A 18 17.03 -8.00 -10.39
N ASN A 19 17.84 -8.60 -9.50
CA ASN A 19 18.21 -8.03 -8.19
C ASN A 19 17.00 -7.59 -7.34
N PHE A 20 15.92 -8.36 -7.38
CA PHE A 20 14.69 -8.15 -6.62
C PHE A 20 13.92 -6.85 -6.94
N LEU A 21 14.24 -6.13 -8.02
CA LEU A 21 13.47 -4.95 -8.44
C LEU A 21 11.98 -5.30 -8.59
N GLY A 22 11.11 -4.45 -8.04
CA GLY A 22 9.66 -4.64 -7.99
C GLY A 22 9.17 -5.57 -6.87
N ARG A 23 10.07 -6.17 -6.08
CA ARG A 23 9.68 -6.98 -4.92
C ARG A 23 9.28 -6.06 -3.78
N GLN A 24 8.11 -6.33 -3.19
CA GLN A 24 7.64 -5.68 -1.97
C GLN A 24 7.34 -6.71 -0.87
N ILE A 25 7.79 -6.46 0.35
CA ILE A 25 7.46 -7.27 1.54
C ILE A 25 7.12 -6.36 2.72
N TRP A 26 6.32 -6.88 3.65
CA TRP A 26 5.96 -6.19 4.89
C TRP A 26 6.64 -6.87 6.08
N GLU A 27 7.36 -6.09 6.88
CA GLU A 27 7.98 -6.55 8.12
C GLU A 27 7.38 -5.80 9.31
N TYR A 28 7.05 -6.50 10.38
CA TYR A 28 6.56 -5.86 11.60
C TYR A 28 7.73 -5.55 12.53
N ASP A 29 7.84 -4.30 12.95
CA ASP A 29 8.84 -3.85 13.91
C ASP A 29 8.15 -3.16 15.10
N PRO A 30 8.26 -3.65 16.35
CA PRO A 30 7.56 -3.07 17.50
C PRO A 30 8.02 -1.65 17.86
N ASP A 31 9.24 -1.27 17.50
CA ASP A 31 9.90 -0.02 17.91
C ASP A 31 9.72 1.09 16.85
N LEU A 32 9.36 0.74 15.63
CA LEU A 32 9.10 1.72 14.57
C LEU A 32 7.82 2.53 14.75
N GLY A 33 7.93 3.81 14.38
CA GLY A 33 6.82 4.73 14.21
C GLY A 33 6.47 5.56 15.44
N THR A 34 6.31 6.86 15.22
CA THR A 34 5.89 7.84 16.22
C THR A 34 4.46 7.58 16.69
N PRO A 35 4.05 8.10 17.87
CA PRO A 35 2.67 8.00 18.34
C PRO A 35 1.64 8.51 17.32
N THR A 36 1.98 9.60 16.61
CA THR A 36 1.13 10.18 15.56
C THR A 36 0.94 9.22 14.39
N GLU A 37 2.00 8.60 13.91
CA GLU A 37 1.93 7.65 12.80
C GLU A 37 1.16 6.38 13.20
N ARG A 38 1.37 5.89 14.42
CA ARG A 38 0.61 4.77 14.97
C ARG A 38 -0.88 5.10 15.03
N ALA A 39 -1.23 6.31 15.47
CA ALA A 39 -2.61 6.77 15.50
C ALA A 39 -3.23 6.87 14.09
N GLN A 40 -2.48 7.32 13.08
CA GLN A 40 -2.95 7.34 11.69
C GLN A 40 -3.21 5.93 11.15
N VAL A 41 -2.34 4.97 11.46
CA VAL A 41 -2.52 3.56 11.09
C VAL A 41 -3.75 2.96 11.76
N GLU A 42 -3.97 3.21 13.06
CA GLU A 42 -5.17 2.75 13.76
C GLU A 42 -6.44 3.39 13.22
N LYS A 43 -6.41 4.69 12.88
CA LYS A 43 -7.52 5.36 12.20
C LYS A 43 -7.85 4.70 10.87
N ALA A 44 -6.84 4.42 10.04
CA ALA A 44 -7.03 3.72 8.77
C ALA A 44 -7.63 2.31 8.97
N ARG A 45 -7.20 1.60 10.01
CA ARG A 45 -7.75 0.29 10.40
C ARG A 45 -9.22 0.39 10.84
N GLU A 46 -9.58 1.41 11.61
CA GLU A 46 -10.98 1.65 12.00
C GLU A 46 -11.87 1.98 10.80
N GLU A 47 -11.40 2.84 9.89
CA GLU A 47 -12.10 3.19 8.66
C GLU A 47 -12.33 1.97 7.78
N TYR A 48 -11.32 1.10 7.64
CA TYR A 48 -11.49 -0.18 6.98
C TYR A 48 -12.56 -1.03 7.67
N ARG A 49 -12.53 -1.17 9.00
CA ARG A 49 -13.51 -1.97 9.75
C ARG A 49 -14.95 -1.46 9.56
N LYS A 50 -15.14 -0.14 9.52
CA LYS A 50 -16.44 0.51 9.28
C LYS A 50 -16.95 0.28 7.86
N ASN A 51 -16.05 0.25 6.87
CA ASN A 51 -16.41 0.25 5.45
C ASN A 51 -16.22 -1.09 4.71
N ARG A 52 -15.60 -2.12 5.32
CA ARG A 52 -15.20 -3.38 4.66
C ARG A 52 -16.33 -4.15 3.94
N PHE A 53 -17.59 -3.88 4.27
CA PHE A 53 -18.75 -4.50 3.62
C PHE A 53 -19.45 -3.58 2.61
N ARG A 54 -19.09 -2.29 2.60
CA ARG A 54 -19.69 -1.25 1.76
C ARG A 54 -18.77 -0.85 0.61
N ILE A 55 -17.46 -0.86 0.85
CA ILE A 55 -16.42 -0.44 -0.08
C ILE A 55 -15.51 -1.63 -0.31
N ARG A 56 -15.16 -1.90 -1.57
CA ARG A 56 -14.18 -2.93 -1.91
C ARG A 56 -12.79 -2.48 -1.43
N PRO A 57 -12.00 -3.36 -0.78
CA PRO A 57 -10.65 -3.01 -0.38
C PRO A 57 -9.78 -2.79 -1.62
N SER A 58 -9.35 -1.54 -1.87
CA SER A 58 -8.47 -1.23 -3.02
C SER A 58 -7.78 0.13 -2.87
N SER A 59 -7.37 0.50 -1.66
CA SER A 59 -6.85 1.86 -1.43
C SER A 59 -5.36 1.93 -1.10
N ASP A 60 -4.66 0.80 -0.94
CA ASP A 60 -3.22 0.74 -0.64
C ASP A 60 -2.76 1.76 0.43
N ILE A 61 -3.63 2.06 1.42
CA ILE A 61 -3.48 3.24 2.28
C ILE A 61 -2.16 3.21 3.04
N LEU A 62 -1.80 2.05 3.60
CA LEU A 62 -0.56 1.89 4.36
C LEU A 62 0.69 2.05 3.47
N VAL A 63 0.65 1.58 2.23
CA VAL A 63 1.72 1.78 1.24
C VAL A 63 1.87 3.27 0.96
N ARG A 64 0.76 3.94 0.61
CA ARG A 64 0.75 5.37 0.25
C ARG A 64 1.26 6.24 1.39
N MET A 65 0.83 5.96 2.63
CA MET A 65 1.29 6.71 3.81
C MET A 65 2.81 6.68 3.97
N GLN A 66 3.46 5.53 3.72
CA GLN A 66 4.92 5.42 3.85
C GLN A 66 5.64 6.08 2.67
N LEU A 67 5.22 5.81 1.44
CA LEU A 67 5.88 6.37 0.25
C LEU A 67 5.74 7.88 0.16
N ILE A 68 4.55 8.45 0.45
CA ILE A 68 4.35 9.91 0.45
C ILE A 68 5.28 10.57 1.47
N LYS A 69 5.45 9.94 2.65
CA LYS A 69 6.35 10.42 3.69
C LYS A 69 7.82 10.34 3.24
N GLU A 70 8.23 9.24 2.61
CA GLU A 70 9.60 9.03 2.16
C GLU A 70 9.99 9.98 1.01
N ASN A 71 9.09 10.14 0.03
CA ASN A 71 9.35 10.95 -1.15
C ASN A 71 9.18 12.46 -0.93
N GLN A 72 8.43 12.87 0.10
CA GLN A 72 8.26 14.27 0.51
C GLN A 72 7.78 15.21 -0.61
N ILE A 73 7.00 14.67 -1.56
CA ILE A 73 6.43 15.45 -2.66
C ILE A 73 5.28 16.30 -2.16
N ASP A 74 5.22 17.56 -2.64
CA ASP A 74 4.15 18.49 -2.32
C ASP A 74 2.82 18.10 -3.01
N LEU A 75 1.85 17.65 -2.21
CA LEU A 75 0.51 17.26 -2.64
C LEU A 75 -0.58 18.31 -2.32
N THR A 76 -0.20 19.58 -2.10
CA THR A 76 -1.14 20.65 -1.70
C THR A 76 -2.14 21.07 -2.78
N ILE A 77 -1.94 20.67 -4.04
CA ILE A 77 -2.86 21.01 -5.14
C ILE A 77 -4.27 20.48 -4.81
N PRO A 78 -5.29 21.35 -4.73
CA PRO A 78 -6.66 20.95 -4.36
C PRO A 78 -7.28 20.05 -5.43
N PRO A 79 -8.28 19.21 -5.08
CA PRO A 79 -9.07 18.49 -6.07
C PRO A 79 -9.75 19.47 -7.02
N VAL A 80 -9.74 19.16 -8.31
CA VAL A 80 -10.52 19.88 -9.31
C VAL A 80 -11.78 19.06 -9.52
N GLU A 81 -12.93 19.60 -9.13
CA GLU A 81 -14.25 19.04 -9.42
C GLU A 81 -14.80 19.77 -10.64
N ILE A 82 -15.36 19.02 -11.58
CA ILE A 82 -15.96 19.55 -12.81
C ILE A 82 -17.42 19.12 -12.80
N GLY A 83 -18.34 20.10 -12.90
CA GLY A 83 -19.77 19.82 -13.03
C GLY A 83 -20.12 19.16 -14.36
N GLU A 84 -21.27 18.46 -14.43
CA GLU A 84 -21.70 17.73 -15.64
C GLU A 84 -21.81 18.60 -16.90
N THR A 85 -22.07 19.91 -16.74
CA THR A 85 -22.25 20.87 -17.82
C THR A 85 -21.12 21.89 -17.95
N GLU A 86 -20.06 21.77 -17.14
CA GLU A 86 -18.95 22.71 -17.16
C GLU A 86 -17.99 22.41 -18.32
N GLU A 87 -17.51 23.48 -18.97
CA GLU A 87 -16.57 23.35 -20.07
C GLU A 87 -15.17 23.01 -19.55
N VAL A 88 -14.58 21.94 -20.08
CA VAL A 88 -13.23 21.51 -19.72
C VAL A 88 -12.20 22.44 -20.33
N THR A 89 -11.65 23.34 -19.52
CA THR A 89 -10.62 24.29 -19.95
C THR A 89 -9.21 23.69 -19.89
N HIS A 90 -8.27 24.27 -20.64
CA HIS A 90 -6.86 23.87 -20.61
C HIS A 90 -6.26 23.97 -19.19
N GLU A 91 -6.66 24.95 -18.40
CA GLU A 91 -6.20 25.15 -17.02
C GLU A 91 -6.67 24.02 -16.09
N ILE A 92 -7.94 23.60 -16.23
CA ILE A 92 -8.51 22.47 -15.50
C ILE A 92 -7.72 21.19 -15.80
N VAL A 93 -7.45 20.93 -17.09
CA VAL A 93 -6.68 19.76 -17.52
C VAL A 93 -5.25 19.81 -16.98
N THR A 94 -4.58 20.96 -17.11
CA THR A 94 -3.20 21.14 -16.66
C THR A 94 -3.07 20.95 -15.15
N THR A 95 -3.99 21.52 -14.38
CA THR A 95 -4.01 21.40 -12.90
C THR A 95 -4.27 19.96 -12.48
N SER A 96 -5.26 19.31 -13.10
CA SER A 96 -5.61 17.92 -12.82
C SER A 96 -4.46 16.96 -13.14
N LEU A 97 -3.82 17.13 -14.31
CA LEU A 97 -2.68 16.33 -14.71
C LEU A 97 -1.47 16.56 -13.81
N THR A 98 -1.17 17.83 -13.48
CA THR A 98 -0.07 18.17 -12.56
C THR A 98 -0.28 17.48 -11.21
N LYS A 99 -1.50 17.53 -10.67
CA LYS A 99 -1.84 16.82 -9.43
C LYS A 99 -1.67 15.31 -9.54
N ALA A 100 -2.13 14.71 -10.65
CA ALA A 100 -2.01 13.27 -10.88
C ALA A 100 -0.54 12.83 -10.95
N VAL A 101 0.29 13.56 -11.71
CA VAL A 101 1.73 13.29 -11.83
C VAL A 101 2.41 13.42 -10.46
N ARG A 102 2.12 14.48 -9.70
CA ARG A 102 2.70 14.64 -8.35
C ARG A 102 2.29 13.49 -7.42
N LEU A 103 1.04 13.06 -7.46
CA LEU A 103 0.58 11.91 -6.69
C LEU A 103 1.34 10.64 -7.09
N LEU A 104 1.44 10.34 -8.39
CA LEU A 104 2.16 9.18 -8.89
C LEU A 104 3.64 9.21 -8.47
N SER A 105 4.32 10.36 -8.60
CA SER A 105 5.67 10.52 -8.10
C SER A 105 5.77 10.30 -6.58
N ALA A 106 4.80 10.80 -5.81
CA ALA A 106 4.80 10.64 -4.35
C ALA A 106 4.63 9.19 -3.89
N ILE A 107 3.99 8.33 -4.69
CA ILE A 107 3.77 6.91 -4.37
C ILE A 107 4.70 5.96 -5.17
N GLN A 108 5.73 6.49 -5.83
CA GLN A 108 6.74 5.67 -6.50
C GLN A 108 7.73 5.13 -5.47
N ALA A 109 8.10 3.87 -5.55
CA ALA A 109 9.16 3.31 -4.72
C ALA A 109 10.55 3.67 -5.25
N HIS A 110 11.57 3.54 -4.39
CA HIS A 110 12.94 3.95 -4.68
C HIS A 110 13.61 3.17 -5.84
N ASP A 111 13.14 1.98 -6.16
CA ASP A 111 13.58 1.17 -7.29
C ASP A 111 12.80 1.48 -8.60
N GLY A 112 11.91 2.48 -8.55
CA GLY A 112 11.17 3.02 -9.68
C GLY A 112 9.81 2.38 -9.94
N HIS A 113 9.44 1.30 -9.24
CA HIS A 113 8.11 0.68 -9.42
C HIS A 113 7.03 1.39 -8.60
N TRP A 114 5.76 1.08 -8.89
CA TRP A 114 4.61 1.50 -8.09
C TRP A 114 4.09 0.33 -7.27
N PRO A 115 4.36 0.27 -5.96
CA PRO A 115 3.85 -0.79 -5.11
C PRO A 115 2.33 -0.74 -5.09
N SER A 116 1.70 -1.88 -5.36
CA SER A 116 0.25 -2.01 -5.28
C SER A 116 -0.11 -3.40 -4.78
N GLU A 117 -1.22 -3.48 -4.06
CA GLU A 117 -1.83 -4.76 -3.79
C GLU A 117 -2.61 -5.22 -5.03
N ASN A 118 -2.08 -6.23 -5.71
CA ASN A 118 -2.79 -6.92 -6.78
C ASN A 118 -3.52 -8.14 -6.21
N SER A 119 -4.54 -7.90 -5.39
CA SER A 119 -5.49 -8.95 -5.03
C SER A 119 -6.56 -9.07 -6.11
N GLY A 120 -6.49 -10.17 -6.87
CA GLY A 120 -7.58 -10.58 -7.77
C GLY A 120 -8.84 -11.01 -7.00
N PRO A 121 -9.72 -11.86 -7.58
CA PRO A 121 -10.67 -12.62 -6.76
C PRO A 121 -9.90 -13.34 -5.63
N LEU A 122 -10.57 -13.81 -4.58
CA LEU A 122 -9.99 -14.34 -3.33
C LEU A 122 -9.08 -15.60 -3.47
N ILE A 123 -8.47 -15.85 -4.63
CA ILE A 123 -7.55 -16.95 -4.94
C ILE A 123 -6.36 -17.03 -3.98
N TYR A 124 -5.89 -15.93 -3.38
CA TYR A 124 -4.81 -15.98 -2.38
C TYR A 124 -5.31 -16.20 -0.94
N THR A 125 -6.57 -15.86 -0.66
CA THR A 125 -7.13 -15.98 0.69
C THR A 125 -7.30 -17.45 1.08
N THR A 126 -7.81 -18.28 0.17
CA THR A 126 -8.05 -19.71 0.46
C THR A 126 -6.74 -20.47 0.80
N PRO A 127 -5.67 -20.40 -0.03
CA PRO A 127 -4.39 -21.04 0.31
C PRO A 127 -3.75 -20.48 1.58
N MET A 128 -3.88 -19.18 1.84
CA MET A 128 -3.33 -18.55 3.04
C MET A 128 -4.01 -19.07 4.31
N VAL A 129 -5.35 -19.15 4.33
CA VAL A 129 -6.12 -19.70 5.46
C VAL A 129 -5.78 -21.17 5.70
N SER A 130 -5.70 -21.98 4.63
CA SER A 130 -5.30 -23.39 4.76
C SER A 130 -3.90 -23.55 5.34
N SER A 131 -2.93 -22.73 4.90
CA SER A 131 -1.55 -22.78 5.38
C SER A 131 -1.40 -22.35 6.84
N LEU A 132 -2.15 -21.33 7.27
CA LEU A 132 -2.24 -20.92 8.68
C LEU A 132 -2.90 -22.00 9.54
N TYR A 133 -3.98 -22.61 9.04
CA TYR A 133 -4.68 -23.68 9.74
C TYR A 133 -3.80 -24.93 9.94
N ILE A 134 -3.05 -25.33 8.92
CA ILE A 134 -2.13 -26.47 9.01
C ILE A 134 -1.03 -26.20 10.06
N ARG A 135 -0.46 -24.98 10.10
CA ARG A 135 0.55 -24.63 11.11
C ARG A 135 0.01 -24.59 12.54
N VAL A 136 -1.25 -24.19 12.74
CA VAL A 136 -1.91 -24.25 14.05
C VAL A 136 -2.23 -25.70 14.47
N ARG A 137 -2.54 -26.59 13.51
CA ARG A 137 -2.81 -28.01 13.81
C ARG A 137 -1.55 -28.86 14.01
N VAL A 138 -0.43 -28.52 13.38
CA VAL A 138 0.85 -29.24 13.56
C VAL A 138 1.48 -28.96 14.94
N CYS A 139 1.21 -27.81 15.55
CA CYS A 139 1.62 -27.56 16.95
C CYS A 139 0.72 -28.23 18.00
N LEU A 140 -0.42 -28.83 17.63
CA LEU A 140 -1.33 -29.51 18.57
C LEU A 140 -1.08 -31.04 18.67
N PHE A 141 -0.02 -31.56 18.04
CA PHE A 141 0.39 -32.97 18.13
C PHE A 141 1.85 -33.16 18.57
N CYS A 142 2.42 -32.17 19.27
CA CYS A 142 3.63 -32.33 20.07
C CYS A 142 3.36 -31.84 21.49
N GLY A 143 2.81 -32.73 22.30
CA GLY A 143 2.58 -32.61 23.74
C GLY A 143 2.27 -33.99 24.29
#